data_AF-A0A836RD96-F1
#
_entry.id   AF-A0A836RD96-F1
#
_cell.length_a   1.000
_cell.length_b   1.000
_cell.length_c   1.000
_cell.angle_alpha   90.00
_cell.angle_beta   90.00
_cell.angle_gamma   90.00
#
_symmetry.space_group_name_H-M   'P 1'
#
loop_
_entity.id
_entity.type
_entity.pdbx_description
1 polymer ?
#
loop_
_entity_poly.entity_id
_entity_poly.type
_entity_poly.pdbx_seq_one_letter_code
_entity_poly.pdbx_strand_id
1 'polypeptide(L)'
;MAFAFSIGGMFSGRIVSTLSHLFIQMPWVIVLYPSVLSLRGDIGGVLSGKLSTMLHTGQVKPSFSSNTVDFYSLVKAILMLIFVDTLGMSVFTLIINLLVGYASFHDVVYFMLIPLSTCLLATFFSMPITMITAFASFNRGFDPDIIVYPVVAIISDVIVALCYLFTVNIVISLGSLSMRILAVFLLLTFIVLLIFSRNDFSLNIYVSTLREASPTLLLTSLGGVLSGTVLAGLRYTLELKPEIGHGHHS
;
A
#
# COMPACT_ATOMS: atom_id res chain seq x y z
N MET A 1 -0.27 14.28 18.41
CA MET A 1 -0.22 13.98 16.97
C MET A 1 1.22 13.77 16.48
N ALA A 2 2.08 14.80 16.46
CA ALA A 2 3.46 14.69 15.95
C ALA A 2 4.29 13.56 16.58
N PHE A 3 4.26 13.41 17.91
CA PHE A 3 4.97 12.33 18.61
C PHE A 3 4.52 10.93 18.20
N ALA A 4 3.22 10.73 17.94
CA ALA A 4 2.70 9.43 17.53
C ALA A 4 3.13 9.07 16.10
N PHE A 5 3.15 10.06 15.19
CA PHE A 5 3.71 9.90 13.85
C PHE A 5 5.21 9.58 13.90
N SER A 6 5.97 10.26 14.76
CA SER A 6 7.39 9.97 14.94
C SER A 6 7.63 8.55 15.46
N ILE A 7 6.86 8.09 16.45
CA ILE A 7 6.98 6.72 16.98
C ILE A 7 6.62 5.69 15.90
N GLY A 8 5.51 5.88 15.20
CA GLY A 8 5.09 5.02 14.08
C GLY A 8 6.15 4.91 12.99
N GLY A 9 6.69 6.05 12.56
CA GLY A 9 7.77 6.14 11.60
C GLY A 9 9.08 5.49 12.09
N MET A 10 9.39 5.55 13.39
CA MET A 10 10.54 4.85 13.95
C MET A 10 10.35 3.33 13.93
N PHE A 11 9.14 2.83 14.20
CA PHE A 11 8.86 1.40 14.14
C PHE A 11 8.90 0.87 12.71
N SER A 12 8.22 1.52 11.77
CA SER A 12 8.28 1.16 10.34
C SER A 12 9.70 1.29 9.81
N GLY A 13 10.42 2.36 10.17
CA GLY A 13 11.83 2.57 9.84
C GLY A 13 12.74 1.47 10.39
N ARG A 14 12.53 1.00 11.62
CA ARG A 14 13.30 -0.11 12.20
C ARG A 14 13.03 -1.44 11.48
N ILE A 15 11.77 -1.70 11.12
CA ILE A 15 11.38 -2.88 10.34
C ILE A 15 12.09 -2.84 8.98
N VAL A 16 12.04 -1.71 8.28
CA VAL A 16 12.70 -1.52 6.98
C VAL A 16 14.22 -1.56 7.10
N SER A 17 14.77 -1.07 8.22
CA SER A 17 16.21 -1.16 8.50
C SER A 17 16.69 -2.61 8.56
N THR A 18 15.85 -3.59 8.89
CA THR A 18 16.26 -5.00 8.80
C THR A 18 16.50 -5.44 7.36
N LEU A 19 15.81 -4.82 6.39
CA LEU A 19 16.00 -5.04 4.95
C LEU A 19 17.19 -4.26 4.39
N SER A 20 17.87 -3.43 5.19
CA SER A 20 18.96 -2.57 4.72
C SER A 20 20.09 -3.32 4.02
N HIS A 21 20.41 -4.53 4.50
CA HIS A 21 21.41 -5.40 3.87
C HIS A 21 20.99 -5.88 2.47
N LEU A 22 19.68 -5.97 2.20
CA LEU A 22 19.13 -6.39 0.91
C LEU A 22 19.07 -5.25 -0.10
N PHE A 23 19.12 -3.99 0.34
CA PHE A 23 19.01 -2.86 -0.59
C PHE A 23 20.20 -2.77 -1.54
N ILE A 24 21.38 -3.19 -1.09
CA ILE A 24 22.61 -3.25 -1.89
C ILE A 24 22.54 -4.41 -2.87
N GLN A 25 22.07 -5.56 -2.41
CA GLN A 25 21.99 -6.78 -3.22
C GLN A 25 20.86 -6.71 -4.26
N MET A 26 19.78 -6.00 -3.92
CA MET A 26 18.54 -5.94 -4.68
C MET A 26 17.98 -4.50 -4.67
N PRO A 27 18.42 -3.65 -5.62
CA PRO A 27 17.99 -2.25 -5.72
C PRO A 27 16.48 -2.07 -5.85
N TRP A 28 15.78 -3.05 -6.42
CA TRP A 28 14.32 -3.02 -6.56
C TRP A 28 13.60 -2.95 -5.21
N VAL A 29 14.20 -3.41 -4.11
CA VAL A 29 13.58 -3.38 -2.78
C VAL A 29 13.40 -1.94 -2.29
N ILE A 30 14.46 -1.13 -2.38
CA ILE A 30 14.42 0.25 -1.90
C ILE A 30 13.58 1.16 -2.80
N VAL A 31 13.55 0.89 -4.11
CA VAL A 31 12.73 1.63 -5.08
C VAL A 31 11.24 1.45 -4.84
N LEU A 32 10.82 0.22 -4.53
CA LEU A 32 9.40 -0.11 -4.37
C LEU A 32 8.82 0.38 -3.04
N TYR A 33 9.64 0.46 -1.99
CA TYR A 33 9.15 0.71 -0.63
C TYR A 33 8.35 2.03 -0.49
N PRO A 34 8.85 3.21 -0.94
CA PRO A 34 8.10 4.45 -0.84
C PRO A 34 6.80 4.45 -1.63
N SER A 35 6.81 3.81 -2.81
CA SER A 35 5.64 3.70 -3.69
C SER A 35 4.53 2.86 -3.04
N VAL A 36 4.90 1.70 -2.47
CA VAL A 36 3.98 0.81 -1.73
C VAL A 36 3.40 1.52 -0.51
N LEU A 37 4.23 2.25 0.24
CA LEU A 37 3.79 2.98 1.42
C LEU A 37 2.78 4.09 1.06
N SER A 38 3.05 4.83 -0.03
CA SER A 38 2.17 5.90 -0.53
C SER A 38 0.83 5.33 -1.00
N LEU A 39 0.87 4.31 -1.86
CA LEU A 39 -0.33 3.69 -2.44
C LEU A 39 -1.26 3.15 -1.35
N ARG A 40 -0.72 2.51 -0.29
CA ARG A 40 -1.58 2.08 0.82
C ARG A 40 -2.17 3.26 1.58
N GLY A 41 -1.37 4.27 1.90
CA GLY A 41 -1.83 5.47 2.61
C GLY A 41 -3.04 6.09 1.91
N ASP A 42 -2.95 6.24 0.60
CA ASP A 42 -4.00 6.85 -0.19
C ASP A 42 -5.28 5.98 -0.24
N ILE A 43 -5.14 4.66 -0.44
CA ILE A 43 -6.29 3.72 -0.46
C ILE A 43 -6.98 3.68 0.91
N GLY A 44 -6.21 3.70 2.00
CA GLY A 44 -6.74 3.82 3.35
C GLY A 44 -7.52 5.12 3.56
N GLY A 45 -7.06 6.23 2.98
CA GLY A 45 -7.76 7.51 2.98
C GLY A 45 -9.06 7.49 2.20
N VAL A 46 -9.07 6.92 0.99
CA VAL A 46 -10.30 6.76 0.19
C VAL A 46 -11.32 5.91 0.94
N LEU A 47 -10.90 4.79 1.52
CA LEU A 47 -11.77 3.94 2.35
C LEU A 47 -12.33 4.71 3.54
N SER A 48 -11.49 5.38 4.32
CA SER A 48 -11.91 6.12 5.53
C SER A 48 -12.88 7.24 5.18
N GLY A 49 -12.56 8.08 4.18
CA GLY A 49 -13.38 9.22 3.79
C GLY A 49 -14.74 8.82 3.22
N LYS A 50 -14.77 7.82 2.31
CA LYS A 50 -16.04 7.30 1.77
C LYS A 50 -16.87 6.63 2.86
N LEU A 51 -16.25 5.82 3.72
CA LEU A 51 -16.96 5.15 4.81
C LEU A 51 -17.55 6.14 5.82
N SER A 52 -16.78 7.17 6.21
CA SER A 52 -17.24 8.26 7.08
C SER A 52 -18.45 8.98 6.47
N THR A 53 -18.34 9.39 5.21
CA THR A 53 -19.43 10.07 4.49
C THR A 53 -20.69 9.20 4.40
N MET A 54 -20.55 7.90 4.13
CA MET A 54 -21.68 6.98 4.04
C MET A 54 -22.35 6.70 5.39
N LEU A 55 -21.58 6.72 6.49
CA LEU A 55 -22.14 6.63 7.84
C LEU A 55 -22.95 7.89 8.19
N HIS A 56 -22.40 9.09 7.89
CA HIS A 56 -23.08 10.36 8.16
C HIS A 56 -24.32 10.60 7.29
N THR A 57 -24.33 10.11 6.06
CA THR A 57 -25.50 10.16 5.16
C THR A 57 -26.49 9.02 5.39
N GLY A 58 -26.20 8.09 6.30
CA GLY A 58 -27.08 6.95 6.62
C GLY A 58 -27.15 5.86 5.55
N GLN A 59 -26.26 5.89 4.55
CA GLN A 59 -26.17 4.86 3.50
C GLN A 59 -25.60 3.54 4.02
N VAL A 60 -24.82 3.59 5.10
CA VAL A 60 -24.15 2.44 5.71
C VAL A 60 -24.44 2.40 7.21
N LYS A 61 -24.60 1.20 7.76
CA LYS A 61 -24.77 0.98 9.21
C LYS A 61 -23.40 0.76 9.86
N PRO A 62 -23.20 1.14 11.13
CA PRO A 62 -21.95 0.87 11.88
C PRO A 62 -21.86 -0.60 12.32
N SER A 63 -21.93 -1.54 11.38
CA SER A 63 -21.89 -2.99 11.62
C SER A 63 -21.09 -3.72 10.53
N PHE A 64 -20.33 -4.74 10.93
CA PHE A 64 -19.61 -5.62 10.00
C PHE A 64 -20.51 -6.67 9.34
N SER A 65 -21.57 -7.09 10.03
CA SER A 65 -22.50 -8.11 9.56
C SER A 65 -23.86 -7.47 9.27
N SER A 66 -24.53 -7.96 8.22
CA SER A 66 -25.85 -7.48 7.77
C SER A 66 -25.87 -5.98 7.43
N ASN A 67 -24.82 -5.49 6.76
CA ASN A 67 -24.75 -4.12 6.28
C ASN A 67 -25.47 -3.94 4.93
N THR A 68 -25.51 -2.71 4.43
CA THR A 68 -26.16 -2.39 3.15
C THR A 68 -25.38 -2.92 1.95
N VAL A 69 -26.08 -3.08 0.81
CA VAL A 69 -25.45 -3.46 -0.46
C VAL A 69 -24.32 -2.48 -0.82
N ASP A 70 -24.56 -1.20 -0.56
CA ASP A 70 -23.62 -0.09 -0.75
C ASP A 70 -22.31 -0.27 0.01
N PHE A 71 -22.35 -0.77 1.26
CA PHE A 71 -21.15 -1.08 2.04
C PHE A 71 -20.31 -2.16 1.35
N TYR A 72 -20.92 -3.29 0.98
CA TYR A 72 -20.21 -4.37 0.31
C TYR A 72 -19.68 -3.94 -1.07
N SER A 73 -20.42 -3.06 -1.75
CA SER A 73 -20.00 -2.47 -3.02
C SER A 73 -18.76 -1.58 -2.84
N LEU A 74 -18.70 -0.76 -1.79
CA LEU A 74 -17.50 0.02 -1.46
C LEU A 74 -16.31 -0.90 -1.18
N VAL A 75 -16.49 -1.94 -0.35
CA VAL A 75 -15.41 -2.89 -0.03
C VAL A 75 -14.82 -3.50 -1.30
N LYS A 76 -15.68 -3.95 -2.23
CA LYS A 76 -15.26 -4.49 -3.52
C LYS A 76 -14.58 -3.43 -4.39
N ALA A 77 -15.08 -2.20 -4.41
CA ALA A 77 -14.47 -1.09 -5.14
C ALA A 77 -13.05 -0.82 -4.64
N ILE A 78 -12.84 -0.77 -3.33
CA ILE A 78 -11.51 -0.57 -2.72
C ILE A 78 -10.57 -1.74 -3.05
N LEU A 79 -11.05 -2.98 -3.00
CA LEU A 79 -10.24 -4.13 -3.39
C LEU A 79 -9.85 -4.08 -4.87
N MET A 80 -10.77 -3.71 -5.76
CA MET A 80 -10.48 -3.55 -7.19
C MET A 80 -9.54 -2.37 -7.47
N LEU A 81 -9.67 -1.29 -6.71
CA LEU A 81 -8.81 -0.12 -6.79
C LEU A 81 -7.34 -0.47 -6.50
N ILE A 82 -7.09 -1.31 -5.47
CA ILE A 82 -5.74 -1.83 -5.17
C ILE A 82 -5.13 -2.53 -6.38
N PHE A 83 -5.89 -3.37 -7.07
CA PHE A 83 -5.41 -4.04 -8.28
C PHE A 83 -5.08 -3.04 -9.39
N VAL A 84 -6.00 -2.13 -9.69
CA VAL A 84 -5.81 -1.13 -10.77
C VAL A 84 -4.60 -0.25 -10.49
N ASP A 85 -4.51 0.33 -9.30
CA ASP A 85 -3.44 1.27 -8.97
C ASP A 85 -2.10 0.58 -8.79
N THR A 86 -2.07 -0.61 -8.18
CA THR A 86 -0.80 -1.32 -8.04
C THR A 86 -0.28 -1.80 -9.39
N LEU A 87 -1.15 -2.18 -10.33
CA LEU A 87 -0.75 -2.45 -11.70
C LEU A 87 -0.19 -1.19 -12.38
N GLY A 88 -0.86 -0.05 -12.23
CA GLY A 88 -0.37 1.23 -12.77
C GLY A 88 0.98 1.63 -12.17
N MET A 89 1.13 1.54 -10.85
CA MET A 89 2.39 1.78 -10.14
C MET A 89 3.49 0.83 -10.60
N SER A 90 3.18 -0.45 -10.83
CA SER A 90 4.15 -1.43 -11.33
C SER A 90 4.64 -1.08 -12.73
N VAL A 91 3.74 -0.63 -13.61
CA VAL A 91 4.07 -0.15 -14.95
C VAL A 91 4.95 1.10 -14.88
N PHE A 92 4.59 2.10 -14.06
CA PHE A 92 5.41 3.30 -13.89
C PHE A 92 6.80 2.98 -13.33
N THR A 93 6.87 2.10 -12.33
CA THR A 93 8.14 1.65 -11.74
C THR A 93 9.02 1.00 -12.79
N LEU A 94 8.46 0.10 -13.60
CA LEU A 94 9.17 -0.59 -14.66
C LEU A 94 9.72 0.40 -15.70
N ILE A 95 8.88 1.32 -16.19
CA ILE A 95 9.30 2.31 -17.19
C ILE A 95 10.43 3.18 -16.65
N ILE A 96 10.27 3.74 -15.45
CA ILE A 96 11.28 4.65 -14.88
C ILE A 96 12.59 3.90 -14.59
N ASN A 97 12.53 2.69 -14.04
CA ASN A 97 13.76 1.95 -13.73
C ASN A 97 14.48 1.42 -14.97
N LEU A 98 13.77 1.08 -16.04
CA LEU A 98 14.39 0.80 -17.34
C LEU A 98 15.09 2.04 -17.92
N LEU A 99 14.48 3.22 -17.80
CA LEU A 99 15.07 4.48 -18.28
C LEU A 99 16.34 4.86 -17.51
N VAL A 100 16.36 4.63 -16.19
CA VAL A 100 17.50 4.95 -15.33
C VAL A 100 18.58 3.86 -15.36
N GLY A 101 18.27 2.67 -15.87
CA GLY A 101 19.21 1.54 -15.97
C GLY A 101 19.38 0.74 -14.68
N TYR A 102 18.49 0.91 -13.69
CA TYR A 102 18.50 0.17 -12.42
C TYR A 102 17.78 -1.19 -12.49
N ALA A 103 17.11 -1.52 -13.59
CA ALA A 103 16.35 -2.76 -13.73
C ALA A 103 16.70 -3.50 -15.02
N SER A 104 16.69 -4.84 -14.93
CA SER A 104 16.73 -5.74 -16.08
C SER A 104 15.33 -6.28 -16.39
N PHE A 105 15.10 -6.76 -17.62
CA PHE A 105 13.84 -7.42 -18.00
C PHE A 105 13.48 -8.62 -17.10
N HIS A 106 14.47 -9.24 -16.48
CA HIS A 106 14.27 -10.34 -15.54
C HIS A 106 13.59 -9.88 -14.23
N ASP A 107 13.73 -8.60 -13.86
CA ASP A 107 13.22 -8.08 -12.58
C ASP A 107 11.76 -7.62 -12.66
N VAL A 108 11.21 -7.53 -13.87
CA VAL A 108 9.82 -7.11 -14.16
C VAL A 108 8.80 -7.87 -13.32
N VAL A 109 9.02 -9.16 -13.12
CA VAL A 109 8.10 -10.00 -12.35
C VAL A 109 8.09 -9.61 -10.87
N TYR A 110 9.23 -9.20 -10.31
CA TYR A 110 9.31 -8.70 -8.93
C TYR A 110 8.57 -7.37 -8.78
N PHE A 111 8.72 -6.46 -9.76
CA PHE A 111 8.03 -5.17 -9.77
C PHE A 111 6.50 -5.30 -9.85
N MET A 112 5.97 -6.37 -10.47
CA MET A 112 4.52 -6.61 -10.50
C MET A 112 4.00 -7.34 -9.27
N LEU A 113 4.66 -8.43 -8.84
CA LEU A 113 4.10 -9.32 -7.84
C LEU A 113 4.29 -8.83 -6.41
N ILE A 114 5.46 -8.25 -6.08
CA ILE A 114 5.80 -7.86 -4.70
C ILE A 114 4.93 -6.71 -4.21
N PRO A 115 4.74 -5.62 -4.98
CA PRO A 115 3.87 -4.54 -4.54
C PRO A 115 2.42 -4.99 -4.40
N LEU A 116 1.91 -5.76 -5.37
CA LEU A 116 0.52 -6.22 -5.37
C LEU A 116 0.24 -7.14 -4.18
N SER A 117 1.09 -8.12 -3.93
CA SER A 117 0.96 -9.01 -2.77
C SER A 117 1.09 -8.26 -1.44
N THR A 118 2.02 -7.31 -1.34
CA THR A 118 2.18 -6.50 -0.13
C THR A 118 0.97 -5.63 0.14
N CYS A 119 0.47 -4.89 -0.87
CA CYS A 119 -0.67 -3.99 -0.72
C CYS A 119 -1.96 -4.75 -0.40
N LEU A 120 -2.18 -5.90 -1.03
CA LEU A 120 -3.35 -6.75 -0.73
C LEU A 120 -3.28 -7.32 0.70
N LEU A 121 -2.13 -7.86 1.10
CA LEU A 121 -1.94 -8.41 2.43
C LEU A 121 -2.07 -7.32 3.50
N ALA A 122 -1.46 -6.15 3.28
CA ALA A 122 -1.55 -5.03 4.20
C ALA A 122 -3.00 -4.52 4.32
N THR A 123 -3.71 -4.38 3.20
CA THR A 123 -5.12 -3.97 3.20
C THR A 123 -5.99 -4.98 3.94
N PHE A 124 -5.74 -6.28 3.76
CA PHE A 124 -6.49 -7.32 4.46
C PHE A 124 -6.43 -7.15 6.00
N PHE A 125 -5.28 -6.73 6.53
CA PHE A 125 -5.13 -6.44 7.96
C PHE A 125 -5.60 -5.04 8.35
N SER A 126 -5.35 -4.02 7.52
CA SER A 126 -5.66 -2.63 7.86
C SER A 126 -7.14 -2.28 7.68
N MET A 127 -7.82 -2.86 6.71
CA MET A 127 -9.23 -2.57 6.40
C MET A 127 -10.18 -2.82 7.58
N PRO A 128 -10.13 -3.96 8.30
CA PRO A 128 -10.92 -4.17 9.49
C PRO A 128 -10.63 -3.12 10.58
N ILE A 129 -9.36 -2.72 10.73
CA ILE A 129 -8.96 -1.69 11.72
C ILE A 129 -9.59 -0.35 11.34
N THR A 130 -9.52 0.06 10.07
CA THR A 130 -10.16 1.28 9.57
C THR A 130 -11.67 1.25 9.80
N MET A 131 -12.33 0.13 9.53
CA MET A 131 -13.77 -0.01 9.75
C MET A 131 -14.15 0.03 11.23
N ILE A 132 -13.43 -0.69 12.10
CA ILE A 132 -13.71 -0.72 13.55
C ILE A 132 -13.58 0.70 14.10
N THR A 133 -12.51 1.38 13.72
CA THR A 133 -12.23 2.74 14.20
C THR A 133 -13.24 3.75 13.66
N ALA A 134 -13.65 3.65 12.39
CA ALA A 134 -14.71 4.47 11.81
C ALA A 134 -16.06 4.27 12.54
N PHE A 135 -16.47 3.01 12.77
CA PHE A 135 -17.71 2.71 13.49
C PHE A 135 -17.65 3.15 14.96
N ALA A 136 -16.52 2.94 15.63
CA ALA A 136 -16.32 3.38 17.02
C ALA A 136 -16.33 4.91 17.14
N SER A 137 -15.79 5.64 16.15
CA SER A 137 -15.83 7.10 16.12
C SER A 137 -17.25 7.61 15.95
N PHE A 138 -17.97 7.06 14.96
CA PHE A 138 -19.35 7.41 14.66
C PHE A 138 -20.26 7.18 15.88
N ASN A 139 -20.14 6.02 16.54
CA ASN A 139 -20.94 5.70 17.73
C ASN A 139 -20.63 6.61 18.93
N ARG A 140 -19.44 7.21 18.99
CA ARG A 140 -19.03 8.13 20.06
C ARG A 140 -19.23 9.60 19.71
N GLY A 141 -19.73 9.92 18.51
CA GLY A 141 -19.90 11.29 18.02
C GLY A 141 -18.59 12.05 17.79
N PHE A 142 -17.46 11.35 17.71
CA PHE A 142 -16.18 11.95 17.35
C PHE A 142 -16.05 12.01 15.84
N ASP A 143 -15.55 13.14 15.33
CA ASP A 143 -15.19 13.27 13.93
C ASP A 143 -13.99 12.33 13.62
N PRO A 144 -14.20 11.25 12.85
CA PRO A 144 -13.15 10.29 12.54
C PRO A 144 -11.96 10.95 11.83
N ASP A 145 -12.16 12.09 11.16
CA ASP A 145 -11.11 12.75 10.40
C ASP A 145 -10.09 13.46 11.30
N ILE A 146 -10.44 13.77 12.55
CA ILE A 146 -9.56 14.52 13.47
C ILE A 146 -8.65 13.60 14.28
N ILE A 147 -9.12 12.43 14.72
CA ILE A 147 -8.37 11.55 15.64
C ILE A 147 -8.14 10.15 15.05
N VAL A 148 -9.11 9.63 14.30
CA VAL A 148 -9.03 8.25 13.80
C VAL A 148 -8.06 8.16 12.64
N TYR A 149 -8.10 9.10 11.70
CA TYR A 149 -7.23 9.07 10.52
C TYR A 149 -5.73 9.01 10.89
N PRO A 150 -5.18 9.86 11.78
CA PRO A 150 -3.77 9.77 12.19
C PRO A 150 -3.40 8.45 12.87
N VAL A 151 -4.26 7.92 13.75
CA VAL A 151 -3.99 6.68 14.48
C VAL A 151 -4.01 5.48 13.55
N VAL A 152 -5.01 5.42 12.66
CA VAL A 152 -5.13 4.36 11.65
C VAL A 152 -3.97 4.43 10.67
N ALA A 153 -3.53 5.63 10.26
CA ALA A 153 -2.38 5.80 9.39
C ALA A 153 -1.11 5.21 10.01
N ILE A 154 -0.80 5.53 11.27
CA ILE A 154 0.38 5.01 11.99
C ILE A 154 0.35 3.48 12.08
N ILE A 155 -0.78 2.90 12.50
CA ILE A 155 -0.92 1.45 12.63
C ILE A 155 -0.74 0.79 11.26
N SER A 156 -1.35 1.38 10.23
CA SER A 156 -1.28 0.86 8.87
C SER A 156 0.14 0.98 8.27
N ASP A 157 0.92 2.00 8.64
CA ASP A 157 2.34 2.17 8.25
C ASP A 157 3.20 1.04 8.78
N VAL A 158 3.00 0.66 10.04
CA VAL A 158 3.68 -0.48 10.65
C VAL A 158 3.23 -1.79 9.98
N ILE A 159 1.93 -1.97 9.72
CA ILE A 159 1.40 -3.16 9.04
C ILE A 159 1.99 -3.29 7.64
N VAL A 160 2.02 -2.23 6.83
CA VAL A 160 2.62 -2.27 5.49
C VAL A 160 4.09 -2.62 5.56
N ALA A 161 4.86 -2.02 6.49
CA ALA A 161 6.27 -2.34 6.64
C ALA A 161 6.49 -3.83 7.00
N LEU A 162 5.68 -4.39 7.90
CA LEU A 162 5.72 -5.81 8.25
C LEU A 162 5.33 -6.71 7.07
N CYS A 163 4.24 -6.40 6.38
CA CYS A 163 3.80 -7.14 5.20
C CYS A 163 4.84 -7.08 4.08
N TYR A 164 5.47 -5.92 3.86
CA TYR A 164 6.52 -5.75 2.86
C TYR A 164 7.73 -6.62 3.20
N LEU A 165 8.21 -6.57 4.45
CA LEU A 165 9.28 -7.42 4.94
C LEU A 165 8.95 -8.91 4.76
N PHE A 166 7.74 -9.31 5.12
CA PHE A 166 7.30 -10.70 5.01
C PHE A 166 7.29 -11.18 3.54
N THR A 167 6.69 -10.40 2.65
CA THR A 167 6.65 -10.70 1.21
C THR A 167 8.05 -10.80 0.62
N VAL A 168 8.94 -9.84 0.91
CA VAL A 168 10.32 -9.84 0.40
C VAL A 168 11.08 -11.08 0.89
N ASN A 169 11.00 -11.42 2.18
CA ASN A 169 11.67 -12.60 2.72
C ASN A 169 11.15 -13.92 2.12
N ILE A 170 9.83 -14.04 1.89
CA ILE A 170 9.26 -15.22 1.21
C ILE A 170 9.76 -15.34 -0.23
N VAL A 171 9.81 -14.22 -0.95
CA VAL A 171 10.30 -14.20 -2.33
C VAL A 171 11.77 -14.62 -2.40
N ILE A 172 12.60 -14.12 -1.48
CA ILE A 172 14.04 -14.44 -1.46
C ILE A 172 14.28 -15.89 -1.03
N SER A 173 13.60 -16.37 0.01
CA SER A 173 13.84 -17.71 0.58
C SER A 173 13.40 -18.86 -0.33
N LEU A 174 12.28 -18.70 -1.05
CA LEU A 174 11.70 -19.74 -1.91
C LEU A 174 11.95 -19.51 -3.42
N GLY A 175 12.55 -18.38 -3.78
CA GLY A 175 12.95 -18.04 -5.15
C GLY A 175 11.80 -18.13 -6.17
N SER A 176 12.01 -18.87 -7.25
CA SER A 176 11.03 -18.98 -8.36
C SER A 176 9.73 -19.71 -7.98
N LEU A 177 9.73 -20.49 -6.88
CA LEU A 177 8.54 -21.21 -6.42
C LEU A 177 7.54 -20.23 -5.80
N SER A 178 7.99 -19.37 -4.87
CA SER A 178 7.13 -18.38 -4.23
C SER A 178 6.54 -17.41 -5.24
N MET A 179 7.31 -17.01 -6.26
CA MET A 179 6.82 -16.14 -7.34
C MET A 179 5.66 -16.77 -8.12
N ARG A 180 5.74 -18.07 -8.45
CA ARG A 180 4.65 -18.78 -9.13
C ARG A 180 3.43 -18.94 -8.23
N ILE A 181 3.63 -19.28 -6.96
CA ILE A 181 2.54 -19.40 -5.97
C ILE A 181 1.83 -18.06 -5.78
N LEU A 182 2.58 -16.97 -5.60
CA LEU A 182 2.05 -15.62 -5.49
C LEU A 182 1.31 -15.21 -6.75
N ALA A 183 1.85 -15.47 -7.94
CA ALA A 183 1.18 -15.15 -9.20
C ALA A 183 -0.17 -15.88 -9.33
N VAL A 184 -0.22 -17.18 -9.05
CA VAL A 184 -1.45 -17.98 -9.10
C VAL A 184 -2.45 -17.50 -8.05
N PHE A 185 -1.99 -17.25 -6.82
CA PHE A 185 -2.83 -16.73 -5.75
C PHE A 185 -3.44 -15.37 -6.12
N LEU A 186 -2.61 -14.44 -6.59
CA LEU A 186 -3.05 -13.11 -7.01
C LEU A 186 -4.03 -13.18 -8.18
N LEU A 187 -3.76 -14.00 -9.19
CA LEU A 187 -4.65 -14.20 -10.32
C LEU A 187 -5.99 -14.79 -9.88
N LEU A 188 -5.99 -15.78 -8.98
CA LEU A 188 -7.21 -16.37 -8.44
C LEU A 188 -8.01 -15.32 -7.64
N THR A 189 -7.36 -14.55 -6.77
CA THR A 189 -8.03 -13.47 -6.03
C THR A 189 -8.62 -12.41 -6.97
N PHE A 190 -7.93 -12.06 -8.05
CA PHE A 190 -8.42 -11.13 -9.06
C PHE A 190 -9.65 -11.69 -9.80
N ILE A 191 -9.62 -12.96 -10.22
CA ILE A 191 -10.76 -13.60 -10.89
C ILE A 191 -11.97 -13.65 -9.94
N VAL A 192 -11.76 -14.05 -8.68
CA VAL A 192 -12.82 -14.09 -7.67
C VAL A 192 -13.41 -12.68 -7.49
N LEU A 193 -12.58 -11.65 -7.38
CA LEU A 193 -13.04 -10.27 -7.28
C LEU A 193 -13.85 -9.83 -8.50
N LEU A 194 -13.42 -10.16 -9.72
CA LEU A 194 -14.16 -9.84 -10.93
C LEU A 194 -15.55 -10.51 -10.95
N ILE A 195 -15.63 -11.78 -10.56
CA ILE A 195 -16.91 -12.51 -10.49
C ILE A 195 -17.83 -11.87 -9.45
N PHE A 196 -17.31 -11.58 -8.25
CA PHE A 196 -18.10 -10.98 -7.16
C PHE A 196 -18.49 -9.54 -7.43
N SER A 197 -17.66 -8.80 -8.17
CA SER A 197 -17.88 -7.40 -8.51
C SER A 197 -18.72 -7.21 -9.76
N ARG A 198 -18.99 -8.28 -10.53
CA ARG A 198 -19.71 -8.21 -11.81
C ARG A 198 -21.09 -7.54 -11.68
N ASN A 199 -21.81 -7.84 -10.59
CA ASN A 199 -23.13 -7.25 -10.34
C ASN A 199 -23.02 -5.80 -9.82
N ASP A 200 -21.92 -5.46 -9.15
CA ASP A 200 -21.67 -4.14 -8.56
C ASP A 200 -21.28 -3.07 -9.60
N PHE A 201 -20.85 -3.46 -10.81
CA PHE A 201 -20.60 -2.50 -11.90
C PHE A 201 -21.82 -1.65 -12.28
N SER A 202 -23.03 -2.08 -11.91
CA SER A 202 -24.26 -1.33 -12.10
C SER A 202 -24.52 -0.29 -10.98
N LEU A 203 -23.82 -0.40 -9.85
CA LEU A 203 -24.01 0.47 -8.69
C LEU A 203 -23.15 1.73 -8.82
N ASN A 204 -23.78 2.87 -8.56
CA ASN A 204 -23.12 4.17 -8.69
C ASN A 204 -21.96 4.32 -7.69
N ILE A 205 -22.06 3.73 -6.50
CA ILE A 205 -21.01 3.81 -5.46
C ILE A 205 -19.71 3.13 -5.94
N TYR A 206 -19.82 1.96 -6.57
CA TYR A 206 -18.65 1.25 -7.09
C TYR A 206 -17.96 2.03 -8.20
N VAL A 207 -18.73 2.47 -9.21
CA VAL A 207 -18.18 3.18 -10.38
C VAL A 207 -17.65 4.56 -10.01
N SER A 208 -18.36 5.32 -9.17
CA SER A 208 -17.89 6.64 -8.70
C SER A 208 -16.60 6.52 -7.91
N THR A 209 -16.49 5.54 -7.02
CA THR A 209 -15.27 5.32 -6.23
C THR A 209 -14.08 5.02 -7.13
N LEU A 210 -14.21 4.11 -8.10
CA LEU A 210 -13.12 3.82 -9.03
C LEU A 210 -12.78 5.02 -9.91
N ARG A 211 -13.79 5.73 -10.42
CA ARG A 211 -13.58 6.86 -11.34
C ARG A 211 -12.95 8.08 -10.66
N GLU A 212 -13.33 8.33 -9.42
CA GLU A 212 -12.81 9.47 -8.64
C GLU A 212 -11.42 9.16 -8.07
N ALA A 213 -11.18 7.94 -7.59
CA ALA A 213 -9.95 7.60 -6.89
C ALA A 213 -8.82 7.11 -7.81
N SER A 214 -9.10 6.35 -8.87
CA SER A 214 -8.03 5.84 -9.74
C SER A 214 -7.11 6.91 -10.34
N PRO A 215 -7.58 8.07 -10.87
CA PRO A 215 -6.66 9.04 -11.46
C PRO A 215 -5.77 9.72 -10.41
N THR A 216 -6.32 9.98 -9.21
CA THR A 216 -5.56 10.61 -8.13
C THR A 216 -4.51 9.63 -7.59
N LEU A 217 -4.88 8.36 -7.41
CA LEU A 217 -4.00 7.30 -6.94
C LEU A 217 -2.90 6.95 -7.93
N LEU A 218 -3.18 6.96 -9.23
CA LEU A 218 -2.15 6.79 -10.26
C LEU A 218 -1.14 7.95 -10.25
N LEU A 219 -1.61 9.18 -10.04
CA LEU A 219 -0.75 10.36 -9.96
C LEU A 219 0.15 10.33 -8.70
N THR A 220 -0.41 9.99 -7.54
CA THR A 220 0.36 9.86 -6.30
C THR A 220 1.35 8.69 -6.39
N SER A 221 0.94 7.58 -6.99
CA SER A 221 1.82 6.43 -7.25
C SER A 221 3.02 6.83 -8.10
N LEU A 222 2.83 7.65 -9.13
CA LEU A 222 3.95 8.18 -9.93
C LEU A 222 4.92 9.00 -9.06
N GLY A 223 4.41 9.85 -8.16
CA GLY A 223 5.24 10.58 -7.19
C GLY A 223 6.00 9.65 -6.23
N GLY A 224 5.35 8.57 -5.77
CA GLY A 224 5.97 7.53 -4.96
C GLY A 224 7.13 6.83 -5.68
N VAL A 225 6.93 6.48 -6.96
CA VAL A 225 7.96 5.85 -7.80
C VAL A 225 9.15 6.79 -8.02
N LEU A 226 8.90 8.06 -8.34
CA LEU A 226 9.97 9.05 -8.45
C LEU A 226 10.76 9.16 -7.14
N SER A 227 10.07 9.23 -6.00
CA SER A 227 10.70 9.28 -4.68
C SER A 227 11.55 8.03 -4.40
N GLY A 228 11.04 6.84 -4.74
CA GLY A 228 11.76 5.58 -4.60
C GLY A 228 13.02 5.51 -5.47
N THR A 229 12.94 5.95 -6.72
CA THR A 229 14.10 5.97 -7.63
C THR A 229 15.17 6.98 -7.20
N VAL A 230 14.77 8.17 -6.73
CA VAL A 230 15.69 9.16 -6.14
C VAL A 230 16.37 8.59 -4.89
N LEU A 231 15.61 7.93 -4.01
CA LEU A 231 16.16 7.34 -2.80
C LEU A 231 17.17 6.22 -3.10
N ALA A 232 16.90 5.40 -4.11
CA ALA A 232 17.83 4.38 -4.58
C ALA A 232 19.13 5.00 -5.12
N GLY A 233 19.02 6.07 -5.92
CA GLY A 233 20.19 6.79 -6.44
C GLY A 233 21.03 7.45 -5.33
N LEU A 234 20.39 8.10 -4.35
CA LEU A 234 21.08 8.68 -3.19
C LEU A 234 21.83 7.62 -2.40
N ARG A 235 21.21 6.46 -2.14
CA ARG A 235 21.86 5.40 -1.38
C ARG A 235 23.06 4.80 -2.11
N TYR A 236 22.95 4.61 -3.43
CA TYR A 236 24.08 4.19 -4.26
C TYR A 236 25.26 5.18 -4.15
N THR A 237 25.00 6.49 -4.18
CA THR A 237 26.07 7.51 -4.05
C THR A 237 26.70 7.59 -2.65
N LEU A 238 25.92 7.36 -1.58
CA LEU A 238 26.43 7.37 -0.21
C LEU A 238 27.34 6.17 0.07
N GLU A 239 27.03 5.00 -0.48
CA GLU A 239 27.83 3.79 -0.28
C GLU A 239 29.11 3.77 -1.14
N LEU A 240 29.14 4.49 -2.26
CA LEU A 240 30.37 4.75 -3.05
C LEU A 240 31.33 5.74 -2.37
N LYS A 241 30.90 6.44 -1.33
CA LYS A 241 31.70 7.45 -0.61
C LYS A 241 31.65 7.21 0.90
N PRO A 242 32.32 6.15 1.42
CA PRO A 242 32.29 5.84 2.86
C PRO A 242 33.13 6.80 3.73
N GLU A 243 33.87 7.74 3.12
CA GLU A 243 34.71 8.69 3.86
C GLU A 243 34.04 10.07 3.91
N ILE A 244 33.37 10.35 5.03
CA ILE A 244 33.33 11.60 5.83
C ILE A 244 32.20 11.38 6.85
N GLY A 245 32.50 10.69 7.95
CA GLY A 245 31.51 10.38 9.00
C GLY A 245 32.09 9.88 10.32
N HIS A 246 33.38 9.55 10.38
CA HIS A 246 34.11 9.33 11.63
C HIS A 246 35.22 10.36 11.79
N GLY A 247 34.81 11.53 12.27
CA GLY A 247 35.72 12.62 12.61
C GLY A 247 35.03 13.59 13.55
N HIS A 248 34.77 13.14 14.78
CA HIS A 248 34.80 13.94 16.02
C HIS A 248 34.17 13.11 17.14
N HIS A 249 35.01 12.45 17.93
CA HIS A 249 34.89 12.29 19.38
C HIS A 249 36.05 11.41 19.87
N SER A 250 37.22 12.01 20.05
CA SER A 250 38.14 11.84 21.20
C SER A 250 39.31 12.80 21.04
#